data_AF-G9ABB4-F1
#
_entry.id   AF-G9ABB4-F1
#
_cell.length_a   1.000
_cell.length_b   1.000
_cell.length_c   1.000
_cell.angle_alpha   90.00
_cell.angle_beta   90.00
_cell.angle_gamma   90.00
#
_symmetry.space_group_name_H-M   'P 1'
#
loop_
_entity.id
_entity.type
_entity.pdbx_description
1 polymer ?
#
loop_
_entity_poly.entity_id
_entity_poly.type
_entity_poly.pdbx_seq_one_letter_code
_entity_poly.pdbx_strand_id
1 'polypeptide(L)'
;MSTLSELRTEAGARYAAAVAELREAYIALAGIEAAMNNGNVPDRAVATFRGDADRIPHELRHPNFYPEAGDSIRDAWVARRDQLIAQHAGSQHRTERANGTD
;
A
#
# COMPACT_ATOMS: atom_id res chain seq x y z
N MET A 1 20.81 -31.39 -11.69
CA MET A 1 20.58 -31.28 -10.23
C MET A 1 21.06 -29.91 -9.83
N SER A 2 20.20 -29.06 -9.28
CA SER A 2 20.61 -27.71 -8.86
C SER A 2 21.52 -27.78 -7.63
N THR A 3 22.52 -26.93 -7.60
CA THR A 3 23.44 -26.75 -6.47
C THR A 3 22.73 -26.04 -5.31
N LEU A 4 23.30 -26.15 -4.09
CA LEU A 4 22.80 -25.41 -2.93
C LEU A 4 22.85 -23.88 -3.13
N SER A 5 23.80 -23.39 -3.92
CA SER A 5 23.91 -21.96 -4.27
C SER A 5 22.75 -21.50 -5.15
N GLU A 6 22.39 -22.29 -6.16
CA GLU A 6 21.26 -22.01 -7.05
C GLU A 6 19.95 -22.06 -6.29
N LEU A 7 19.74 -23.06 -5.45
CA LEU A 7 18.55 -23.17 -4.59
C LEU A 7 18.41 -21.97 -3.64
N ARG A 8 19.52 -21.52 -3.04
CA ARG A 8 19.54 -20.33 -2.18
C ARG A 8 19.17 -19.06 -2.95
N THR A 9 19.68 -18.92 -4.16
CA THR A 9 19.40 -17.75 -5.02
C THR A 9 17.94 -17.72 -5.44
N GLU A 10 17.38 -18.85 -5.86
CA GLU A 10 15.97 -18.99 -6.22
C GLU A 10 15.04 -18.69 -5.05
N ALA A 11 15.34 -19.25 -3.87
CA ALA A 11 14.57 -18.97 -2.66
C ALA A 11 14.66 -17.49 -2.26
N GLY A 12 15.85 -16.89 -2.38
CA GLY A 12 16.07 -15.47 -2.13
C GLY A 12 15.27 -14.55 -3.05
N ALA A 13 15.19 -14.89 -4.35
CA ALA A 13 14.39 -14.14 -5.31
C ALA A 13 12.88 -14.24 -5.01
N ARG A 14 12.39 -15.44 -4.65
CA ARG A 14 10.99 -15.63 -4.21
C ARG A 14 10.67 -14.83 -2.95
N TYR A 15 11.59 -14.83 -1.99
CA TYR A 15 11.45 -14.03 -0.77
C TYR A 15 11.35 -12.52 -1.11
N ALA A 16 12.28 -12.01 -1.91
CA ALA A 16 12.29 -10.61 -2.32
C ALA A 16 10.97 -10.18 -2.97
N ALA A 17 10.45 -11.01 -3.89
CA ALA A 17 9.18 -10.77 -4.56
C ALA A 17 7.99 -10.75 -3.58
N ALA A 18 7.94 -11.69 -2.63
CA ALA A 18 6.87 -11.75 -1.64
C ALA A 18 6.87 -10.52 -0.70
N VAL A 19 8.05 -10.05 -0.27
CA VAL A 19 8.11 -8.84 0.58
C VAL A 19 7.74 -7.60 -0.22
N ALA A 20 8.11 -7.51 -1.50
CA ALA A 20 7.67 -6.42 -2.37
C ALA A 20 6.15 -6.40 -2.55
N GLU A 21 5.52 -7.57 -2.80
CA GLU A 21 4.06 -7.66 -2.91
C GLU A 21 3.36 -7.28 -1.59
N LEU A 22 3.90 -7.72 -0.46
CA LEU A 22 3.39 -7.33 0.86
C LEU A 22 3.50 -5.81 1.08
N ARG A 23 4.60 -5.18 0.65
CA ARG A 23 4.78 -3.73 0.74
C ARG A 23 3.68 -2.99 -0.04
N GLU A 24 3.40 -3.40 -1.26
CA GLU A 24 2.35 -2.80 -2.08
C GLU A 24 0.97 -2.97 -1.44
N ALA A 25 0.69 -4.14 -0.84
CA ALA A 25 -0.55 -4.37 -0.10
C ALA A 25 -0.70 -3.43 1.11
N TYR A 26 0.38 -3.22 1.88
CA TYR A 26 0.40 -2.26 2.99
C TYR A 26 0.11 -0.84 2.52
N ILE A 27 0.78 -0.40 1.46
CA ILE A 27 0.58 0.95 0.87
C ILE A 27 -0.88 1.14 0.45
N ALA A 28 -1.46 0.13 -0.20
CA ALA A 28 -2.85 0.18 -0.65
C ALA A 28 -3.83 0.27 0.53
N LEU A 29 -3.70 -0.62 1.52
CA LEU A 29 -4.60 -0.66 2.69
C LEU A 29 -4.48 0.60 3.52
N ALA A 30 -3.26 1.07 3.80
CA ALA A 30 -3.01 2.31 4.52
C ALA A 30 -3.61 3.53 3.79
N GLY A 31 -3.47 3.58 2.46
CA GLY A 31 -4.05 4.62 1.62
C GLY A 31 -5.58 4.62 1.64
N ILE A 32 -6.20 3.43 1.62
CA ILE A 32 -7.66 3.25 1.73
C ILE A 32 -8.16 3.69 3.11
N GLU A 33 -7.55 3.20 4.19
CA GLU A 33 -7.91 3.59 5.54
C GLU A 33 -7.80 5.11 5.72
N ALA A 34 -6.76 5.74 5.15
CA ALA A 34 -6.55 7.18 5.17
C ALA A 34 -7.62 7.94 4.37
N ALA A 35 -8.03 7.43 3.22
CA ALA A 35 -9.10 8.01 2.42
C ALA A 35 -10.46 7.90 3.14
N MET A 36 -10.77 6.74 3.72
CA MET A 36 -12.00 6.53 4.51
C MET A 36 -12.06 7.44 5.73
N ASN A 37 -10.92 7.69 6.37
CA ASN A 37 -10.89 8.59 7.53
C ASN A 37 -10.86 10.09 7.17
N ASN A 38 -11.01 10.43 5.88
CA ASN A 38 -11.36 11.78 5.49
C ASN A 38 -12.77 12.12 6.00
N GLY A 39 -12.99 13.36 6.47
CA GLY A 39 -14.30 13.83 6.97
C GLY A 39 -15.43 13.79 5.95
N ASN A 40 -15.10 13.59 4.67
CA ASN A 40 -16.05 13.54 3.55
C ASN A 40 -16.59 12.12 3.27
N VAL A 41 -16.09 11.09 3.96
CA VAL A 41 -16.55 9.70 3.81
C VAL A 41 -17.33 9.30 5.07
N PRO A 42 -18.55 8.76 4.96
CA PRO A 42 -19.37 8.39 6.11
C PRO A 42 -18.79 7.19 6.89
N ASP A 43 -18.02 6.34 6.21
CA ASP A 43 -17.38 5.17 6.80
C ASP A 43 -16.04 5.50 7.44
N ARG A 44 -15.80 4.96 8.64
CA ARG A 44 -14.53 5.08 9.36
C ARG A 44 -13.84 3.73 9.42
N ALA A 45 -12.53 3.75 9.18
CA ALA A 45 -11.68 2.58 9.36
C ALA A 45 -10.82 2.74 10.62
N VAL A 46 -10.64 1.66 11.38
CA VAL A 46 -9.59 1.61 12.40
C VAL A 46 -8.25 1.68 11.68
N ALA A 47 -7.35 2.53 12.16
CA ALA A 47 -6.03 2.77 11.57
C ALA A 47 -5.06 1.62 11.89
N THR A 48 -5.17 0.49 11.19
CA THR A 48 -4.34 -0.69 11.48
C THR A 48 -3.11 -0.81 10.58
N PHE A 49 -3.11 -0.14 9.43
CA PHE A 49 -2.00 -0.18 8.45
C PHE A 49 -1.20 1.12 8.37
N ARG A 50 -1.44 2.09 9.27
CA ARG A 50 -0.75 3.38 9.30
C ARG A 50 -0.27 3.74 10.71
N GLY A 51 0.81 4.51 10.82
CA GLY A 51 1.44 4.85 12.12
C GLY A 51 2.59 3.89 12.44
N ASP A 52 2.42 2.99 13.41
CA ASP A 52 3.44 1.98 13.75
C ASP A 52 3.77 1.05 12.57
N ALA A 53 2.82 0.91 11.64
CA ALA A 53 2.93 0.15 10.39
C ALA A 53 3.50 0.95 9.20
N ASP A 54 4.02 2.18 9.41
CA ASP A 54 4.66 2.98 8.35
C ASP A 54 5.98 2.37 7.83
N ARG A 55 6.36 1.20 8.32
CA ARG A 55 7.56 0.46 7.88
C ARG A 55 7.21 -1.02 7.73
N ILE A 56 7.91 -1.69 6.82
CA ILE A 56 7.87 -3.15 6.77
C ILE A 56 8.32 -3.71 8.13
N PRO A 57 7.60 -4.72 8.68
CA PRO A 57 7.98 -5.39 9.92
C PRO A 57 9.45 -5.79 9.90
N HIS A 58 10.15 -5.57 11.02
CA HIS A 58 11.59 -5.79 11.12
C HIS A 58 11.98 -7.25 10.82
N GLU A 59 11.07 -8.18 11.09
CA GLU A 59 11.15 -9.61 10.87
C GLU A 59 11.27 -9.97 9.37
N LEU A 60 10.81 -9.09 8.49
CA LEU A 60 10.82 -9.27 7.04
C LEU A 60 11.97 -8.50 6.37
N ARG A 61 12.92 -7.98 7.15
CA ARG A 61 14.10 -7.30 6.63
C ARG A 61 15.22 -8.31 6.46
N HIS A 62 15.79 -8.40 5.26
CA HIS A 62 16.92 -9.28 5.00
C HIS A 62 17.98 -8.55 4.15
N PRO A 63 19.21 -8.36 4.64
CA PRO A 63 20.20 -7.50 3.98
C PRO A 63 20.57 -7.95 2.56
N ASN A 64 20.51 -9.27 2.28
CA ASN A 64 20.90 -9.80 0.97
C ASN A 64 19.75 -9.99 -0.03
N PHE A 65 18.50 -10.02 0.44
CA PHE A 65 17.35 -10.37 -0.40
C PHE A 65 16.29 -9.27 -0.40
N TYR A 66 16.31 -8.39 0.58
CA TYR A 66 15.43 -7.22 0.64
C TYR A 66 16.13 -6.09 1.44
N PRO A 67 17.13 -5.42 0.86
CA PRO A 67 17.94 -4.40 1.55
C PRO A 67 17.16 -3.10 1.83
N GLU A 68 16.13 -2.79 1.03
CA GLU A 68 15.33 -1.56 1.11
C GLU A 68 14.22 -1.61 2.18
N ALA A 69 14.14 -2.69 2.95
CA ALA A 69 13.05 -2.99 3.89
C ALA A 69 12.90 -2.03 5.09
N GLY A 70 13.82 -1.08 5.24
CA GLY A 70 13.84 -0.12 6.34
C GLY A 70 13.10 1.19 6.05
N ASP A 71 12.81 1.47 4.78
CA ASP A 71 12.27 2.77 4.39
C ASP A 71 10.81 2.92 4.81
N SER A 72 10.48 4.16 5.21
CA SER A 72 9.10 4.53 5.51
C SER A 72 8.26 4.39 4.25
N ILE A 73 7.14 3.67 4.33
CA ILE A 73 6.14 3.58 3.25
C ILE A 73 5.12 4.73 3.32
N ARG A 74 5.32 5.68 4.24
CA ARG A 74 4.39 6.79 4.50
C ARG A 74 4.08 7.62 3.28
N ASP A 75 5.11 8.09 2.59
CA ASP A 75 4.93 8.96 1.43
C ASP A 75 4.15 8.25 0.31
N ALA A 76 4.38 6.94 0.16
CA ALA A 76 3.67 6.13 -0.83
C ALA A 76 2.19 5.97 -0.49
N TRP A 77 1.83 5.65 0.76
CA TRP A 77 0.41 5.53 1.11
C TRP A 77 -0.31 6.89 1.16
N VAL A 78 0.40 7.97 1.49
CA VAL A 78 -0.12 9.35 1.40
C VAL A 78 -0.44 9.71 -0.05
N ALA A 79 0.48 9.44 -0.99
CA ALA A 79 0.22 9.65 -2.42
C ALA A 79 -0.97 8.82 -2.90
N ARG A 80 -1.09 7.56 -2.44
CA ARG A 80 -2.23 6.70 -2.76
C ARG A 80 -3.56 7.23 -2.23
N ARG A 81 -3.58 7.74 -1.00
CA ARG A 81 -4.75 8.42 -0.41
C ARG A 81 -5.21 9.58 -1.29
N ASP A 82 -4.28 10.45 -1.68
CA ASP A 82 -4.59 11.66 -2.45
C ASP A 82 -5.16 11.30 -3.83
N GLN A 83 -4.61 10.27 -4.47
CA GLN A 83 -5.15 9.71 -5.71
C GLN A 83 -6.59 9.21 -5.54
N LEU A 84 -6.88 8.47 -4.47
CA LEU A 84 -8.21 7.93 -4.18
C LEU A 84 -9.24 9.05 -3.92
N ILE A 85 -8.86 10.07 -3.15
CA ILE A 85 -9.71 11.24 -2.89
C ILE A 85 -10.03 11.98 -4.20
N ALA A 86 -9.03 12.22 -5.04
CA ALA A 86 -9.22 12.89 -6.33
C ALA A 86 -10.16 12.10 -7.27
N GLN A 87 -10.02 10.77 -7.32
CA GLN A 87 -10.90 9.88 -8.10
C GLN A 87 -12.35 9.90 -7.59
N HIS A 88 -12.55 9.92 -6.28
CA HIS A 88 -13.88 9.96 -5.69
C HIS A 88 -14.58 11.30 -5.94
N ALA A 89 -13.87 12.42 -5.72
CA ALA A 89 -14.40 13.77 -5.98
C ALA A 89 -14.77 13.98 -7.47
N GLY A 90 -13.92 13.51 -8.39
CA GLY A 90 -14.21 13.56 -9.84
C GLY A 90 -15.40 12.68 -10.26
N SER A 91 -15.70 11.62 -9.53
CA SER A 91 -16.84 10.75 -9.78
C SER A 91 -18.15 11.40 -9.32
N GLN A 92 -18.18 11.99 -8.12
CA GLN A 92 -19.37 12.68 -7.60
C GLN A 92 -19.81 13.85 -8.51
N HIS A 93 -18.87 14.63 -9.01
CA HIS A 93 -19.18 15.76 -9.90
C HIS A 93 -19.74 15.32 -11.28
N ARG A 94 -19.42 14.10 -11.73
CA ARG A 94 -19.98 13.52 -12.96
C ARG A 94 -21.43 13.08 -12.76
N THR A 95 -21.75 12.51 -11.61
CA THR A 95 -23.11 12.03 -11.29
C THR A 95 -24.08 13.19 -11.07
N GLU A 96 -23.63 14.28 -10.44
CA GLU A 96 -24.45 15.49 -10.22
C GLU A 96 -24.82 16.19 -11.53
N ARG A 97 -23.91 16.23 -12.52
CA ARG A 97 -24.20 16.80 -13.85
C ARG A 97 -25.12 15.92 -14.70
N ALA A 98 -25.15 14.60 -14.46
CA ALA A 98 -26.03 13.68 -15.17
C ALA A 98 -27.47 13.70 -14.64
N ASN A 99 -27.67 14.04 -13.36
CA ASN A 99 -28.99 14.12 -12.71
C ASN A 99 -29.61 15.53 -12.69
N GLY A 100 -28.92 16.54 -13.24
CA GLY A 100 -29.32 17.96 -13.19
C GLY A 100 -30.02 18.49 -14.44
N THR A 101 -30.74 17.65 -15.18
CA THR A 101 -31.60 18.09 -16.30
C THR A 101 -32.95 17.41 -16.20
N ASP A 102 -33.87 18.07 -15.50
CA ASP A 102 -35.32 18.10 -15.77
C ASP A 102 -35.92 19.35 -15.10
#